data_AF-A0A356E7X5-F1
#
_entry.id   AF-A0A356E7X5-F1
#
_cell.length_a   1.000
_cell.length_b   1.000
_cell.length_c   1.000
_cell.angle_alpha   90.00
_cell.angle_beta   90.00
_cell.angle_gamma   90.00
#
_symmetry.space_group_name_H-M   'P 1'
#
loop_
_entity.id
_entity.type
_entity.pdbx_description
1 polymer ?
#
loop_
_entity_poly.entity_id
_entity_poly.type
_entity_poly.pdbx_seq_one_letter_code
_entity_poly.pdbx_strand_id
1 'polypeptide(L)'
;MDYFLSLHPVWQAFCAGLFTWFCTIVGSALVYFFREVNRKLLDTMMGFAAGVMIAASFWSLLAPALKYAEFDYANLSWLPVAIGFLTGGFFIRLIDYIVPHLHLDKTMKEAEGIAKLKKKLSKSTLLFLAITIHNIPEGLAIGVAFGALTSNIASVDVSIMSA
;
A
#
# COMPACT_ATOMS: atom_id res chain seq x y z
N MET A 1 11.00 12.06 -20.05
CA MET A 1 10.49 10.73 -19.66
C MET A 1 11.60 9.70 -19.78
N ASP A 2 12.44 9.77 -20.82
CA ASP A 2 13.58 8.87 -21.06
C ASP A 2 14.64 8.87 -19.96
N TYR A 3 14.93 10.04 -19.34
CA TYR A 3 15.87 10.12 -18.23
C TYR A 3 15.43 9.27 -17.02
N PHE A 4 14.14 9.30 -16.68
CA PHE A 4 13.62 8.53 -15.54
C PHE A 4 13.71 7.02 -15.79
N LEU A 5 13.39 6.58 -17.00
CA LEU A 5 13.47 5.19 -17.41
C LEU A 5 14.92 4.66 -17.46
N SER A 6 15.90 5.55 -17.63
CA SER A 6 17.33 5.19 -17.59
C SER A 6 17.91 5.03 -16.18
N LEU A 7 17.20 5.47 -15.13
CA LEU A 7 17.66 5.35 -13.75
C LEU A 7 17.59 3.92 -13.25
N HIS A 8 18.49 3.57 -12.33
CA HIS A 8 18.44 2.29 -11.62
C HIS A 8 17.08 2.15 -10.89
N PRO A 9 16.39 1.00 -10.93
CA PRO A 9 15.01 0.91 -10.42
C PRO A 9 14.83 1.20 -8.93
N VAL A 10 15.90 1.09 -8.13
CA VAL A 10 15.90 1.59 -6.74
C VAL A 10 15.64 3.11 -6.69
N TRP A 11 16.25 3.89 -7.58
CA TRP A 11 16.02 5.33 -7.68
C TRP A 11 14.63 5.65 -8.25
N GLN A 12 14.14 4.84 -9.19
CA GLN A 12 12.77 4.99 -9.69
C GLN A 12 11.74 4.76 -8.58
N ALA A 13 11.88 3.66 -7.84
CA ALA A 13 11.04 3.33 -6.69
C ALA A 13 11.14 4.39 -5.59
N PHE A 14 12.33 4.91 -5.32
CA PHE A 14 12.55 5.98 -4.34
C PHE A 14 11.86 7.28 -4.76
N CYS A 15 12.03 7.72 -6.01
CA CYS A 15 11.34 8.90 -6.53
C CYS A 15 9.81 8.72 -6.54
N ALA A 16 9.31 7.53 -6.91
CA ALA A 16 7.88 7.21 -6.86
C ALA A 16 7.35 7.23 -5.42
N GLY A 17 8.11 6.70 -4.45
CA GLY A 17 7.77 6.76 -3.02
C GLY A 17 7.79 8.19 -2.47
N LEU A 18 8.74 9.03 -2.87
CA LEU A 18 8.74 10.45 -2.53
C LEU A 18 7.54 11.18 -3.13
N PHE A 19 7.15 10.83 -4.34
CA PHE A 19 5.98 11.38 -4.99
C PHE A 19 4.69 11.02 -4.25
N THR A 20 4.50 9.76 -3.85
CA THR A 20 3.32 9.36 -3.08
C THR A 20 3.29 10.03 -1.70
N TRP A 21 4.44 10.11 -1.01
CA TRP A 21 4.58 10.84 0.24
C TRP A 21 4.21 12.33 0.09
N PHE A 22 4.67 12.97 -0.99
CA PHE A 22 4.32 14.35 -1.31
C PHE A 22 2.82 14.52 -1.52
N CYS A 23 2.17 13.61 -2.26
CA CYS A 23 0.72 13.62 -2.43
C CYS A 23 -0.03 13.51 -1.09
N THR A 24 0.44 12.68 -0.15
CA THR A 24 -0.13 12.59 1.20
C THR A 24 0.03 13.90 1.98
N ILE A 25 1.17 14.59 1.84
CA ILE A 25 1.37 15.91 2.46
C ILE A 25 0.39 16.93 1.89
N VAL A 26 0.29 17.00 0.57
CA VAL A 26 -0.62 17.94 -0.10
C VAL A 26 -2.08 17.66 0.30
N GLY A 27 -2.48 16.38 0.33
CA GLY A 27 -3.81 15.99 0.78
C GLY A 27 -4.08 16.35 2.24
N SER A 28 -3.12 16.12 3.14
CA SER A 28 -3.28 16.45 4.56
C SER A 28 -3.22 17.96 4.83
N ALA A 29 -2.54 18.75 4.01
CA ALA A 29 -2.52 20.22 4.11
C ALA A 29 -3.91 20.85 3.89
N LEU A 30 -4.85 20.15 3.24
CA LEU A 30 -6.23 20.64 3.07
C LEU A 30 -6.96 20.87 4.41
N VAL A 31 -6.53 20.23 5.49
CA VAL A 31 -7.04 20.47 6.85
C VAL A 31 -6.89 21.93 7.30
N TYR A 32 -5.90 22.68 6.78
CA TYR A 32 -5.74 24.10 7.09
C TYR A 32 -6.85 24.98 6.50
N PHE A 33 -7.50 24.52 5.43
CA PHE A 33 -8.60 25.23 4.78
C PHE A 33 -9.97 24.72 5.22
N PHE A 34 -10.10 23.41 5.44
CA PHE A 34 -11.35 22.75 5.80
C PHE A 34 -11.22 22.06 7.15
N ARG A 35 -11.74 22.72 8.21
CA ARG A 35 -11.66 22.22 9.59
C ARG A 35 -12.69 21.14 9.90
N GLU A 36 -13.81 21.14 9.17
CA GLU A 36 -14.88 20.14 9.26
C GLU A 36 -15.25 19.67 7.85
N VAL A 37 -15.34 18.36 7.67
CA VAL A 37 -15.70 17.72 6.40
C VAL A 37 -17.02 16.98 6.60
N ASN A 38 -17.95 17.15 5.65
CA ASN A 38 -19.23 16.43 5.69
C ASN A 38 -18.98 14.91 5.70
N ARG A 39 -19.61 14.18 6.63
CA ARG A 39 -19.44 12.72 6.76
C ARG A 39 -19.71 11.97 5.46
N LYS A 40 -20.70 12.38 4.67
CA LYS A 40 -20.98 11.76 3.36
C LYS A 40 -19.82 11.92 2.38
N LEU A 41 -19.18 13.09 2.38
CA LEU A 41 -18.01 13.35 1.53
C LEU A 41 -16.83 12.50 2.01
N LEU A 42 -16.58 12.44 3.33
CA LEU A 42 -15.52 11.62 3.91
C LEU A 42 -15.71 10.13 3.57
N ASP A 43 -16.92 9.59 3.73
CA ASP A 43 -17.23 8.20 3.41
C ASP A 43 -17.09 7.92 1.90
N THR A 44 -17.45 8.89 1.05
CA THR A 44 -17.24 8.81 -0.41
C THR A 44 -15.74 8.77 -0.75
N MET A 45 -14.92 9.60 -0.11
CA MET A 45 -13.47 9.61 -0.30
C MET A 45 -12.82 8.32 0.16
N MET A 46 -13.23 7.78 1.32
CA MET A 46 -12.74 6.50 1.83
C MET A 46 -13.14 5.34 0.89
N GLY A 47 -14.38 5.34 0.39
CA GLY A 47 -14.85 4.35 -0.57
C GLY A 47 -14.11 4.42 -1.91
N PHE A 48 -13.84 5.62 -2.42
CA PHE A 48 -13.05 5.83 -3.63
C PHE A 48 -11.61 5.30 -3.46
N ALA A 49 -10.95 5.65 -2.36
CA ALA A 49 -9.60 5.18 -2.07
C ALA A 49 -9.53 3.65 -1.96
N ALA A 50 -10.47 3.03 -1.24
CA ALA A 50 -10.57 1.58 -1.15
C ALA A 50 -10.79 0.93 -2.52
N GLY A 51 -11.64 1.52 -3.37
CA GLY A 51 -11.88 1.05 -4.74
C GLY A 51 -10.62 1.06 -5.61
N VAL A 52 -9.88 2.18 -5.61
CA VAL A 52 -8.61 2.30 -6.35
C VAL A 52 -7.60 1.26 -5.86
N MET A 53 -7.49 1.06 -4.55
CA MET A 53 -6.56 0.08 -3.97
C MET A 53 -6.91 -1.37 -4.31
N ILE A 54 -8.20 -1.73 -4.34
CA ILE A 54 -8.65 -3.07 -4.78
C ILE A 54 -8.33 -3.27 -6.26
N ALA A 55 -8.60 -2.26 -7.10
CA ALA A 55 -8.30 -2.35 -8.52
C ALA A 55 -6.79 -2.52 -8.77
N ALA A 56 -5.95 -1.67 -8.17
CA ALA A 56 -4.50 -1.77 -8.28
C ALA A 56 -3.98 -3.13 -7.79
N SER A 57 -4.54 -3.67 -6.71
CA SER A 57 -4.17 -5.00 -6.21
C SER A 57 -4.44 -6.12 -7.23
N PHE A 58 -5.51 -6.02 -8.02
CA PHE A 58 -5.82 -7.01 -9.04
C PHE A 58 -5.05 -6.80 -10.35
N TRP A 59 -5.15 -5.61 -10.94
CA TRP A 59 -4.59 -5.33 -12.27
C TRP A 59 -3.09 -5.03 -12.26
N SER A 60 -2.58 -4.38 -11.22
CA SER A 60 -1.18 -3.95 -11.16
C SER A 60 -0.28 -4.91 -10.38
N LEU A 61 -0.85 -5.79 -9.54
CA LEU A 61 -0.08 -6.75 -8.74
C LEU A 61 -0.44 -8.21 -9.05
N LEU A 62 -1.69 -8.63 -8.83
CA LEU A 62 -2.07 -10.04 -8.91
C LEU A 62 -1.98 -10.60 -10.33
N ALA A 63 -2.55 -9.91 -11.32
CA ALA A 63 -2.52 -10.34 -12.72
C ALA A 63 -1.09 -10.39 -13.29
N PRO A 64 -0.22 -9.38 -13.05
CA PRO A 64 1.19 -9.47 -13.39
C PRO A 64 1.91 -10.61 -12.67
N ALA A 65 1.67 -10.81 -11.36
CA ALA A 65 2.29 -11.90 -10.60
C ALA A 65 1.97 -13.30 -11.17
N LEU A 66 0.74 -13.51 -11.63
CA LEU A 66 0.36 -14.76 -12.33
C LEU A 66 1.14 -14.94 -13.63
N LYS A 67 1.22 -13.90 -14.47
CA LYS A 67 2.01 -13.93 -15.70
C LYS A 67 3.50 -14.19 -15.43
N TYR A 68 4.06 -13.60 -14.37
CA TYR A 68 5.44 -13.87 -13.96
C TYR A 68 5.63 -15.33 -13.54
N ALA A 69 4.69 -15.90 -12.79
CA ALA A 69 4.76 -17.29 -12.36
C ALA A 69 4.55 -18.30 -13.50
N GLU A 70 3.83 -17.93 -14.58
CA GLU A 70 3.62 -18.77 -15.77
C GLU A 70 4.91 -19.17 -16.48
N PHE A 71 5.94 -18.31 -16.44
CA PHE A 71 7.24 -18.62 -17.04
C PHE A 71 7.94 -19.82 -16.37
N ASP A 72 7.84 -19.93 -15.04
CA ASP A 72 8.57 -20.94 -14.27
C ASP A 72 7.70 -22.15 -13.89
N TYR A 73 6.40 -21.98 -13.71
CA TYR A 73 5.49 -22.98 -13.14
C TYR A 73 4.35 -23.42 -14.07
N ALA A 74 4.21 -22.82 -15.25
CA ALA A 74 3.20 -23.14 -16.27
C ALA A 74 1.76 -23.28 -15.70
N ASN A 75 1.24 -24.51 -15.58
CA ASN A 75 -0.12 -24.77 -15.08
C ASN A 75 -0.27 -24.58 -13.56
N LEU A 76 0.84 -24.51 -12.81
CA LEU A 76 0.83 -24.36 -11.35
C LEU A 76 1.11 -22.92 -10.88
N SER A 77 1.07 -21.94 -11.77
CA SER A 77 1.39 -20.52 -11.50
C SER A 77 0.51 -19.86 -10.45
N TRP A 78 -0.73 -20.33 -10.30
CA TRP A 78 -1.63 -19.87 -9.26
C TRP A 78 -1.14 -20.22 -7.86
N LEU A 79 -0.36 -21.31 -7.70
CA LEU A 79 0.08 -21.81 -6.41
C LEU A 79 1.09 -20.89 -5.71
N PRO A 80 2.23 -20.50 -6.32
CA PRO A 80 3.17 -19.57 -5.68
C PRO A 80 2.54 -18.19 -5.47
N VAL A 81 1.68 -17.73 -6.37
CA VAL A 81 0.96 -16.45 -6.23
C VAL A 81 -0.03 -16.51 -5.06
N ALA A 82 -0.81 -17.58 -4.93
CA ALA A 82 -1.73 -17.76 -3.81
C ALA A 82 -1.00 -17.87 -2.46
N ILE A 83 0.12 -18.59 -2.42
CA ILE A 83 0.98 -18.68 -1.23
C ILE A 83 1.49 -17.28 -0.87
N GLY A 84 2.06 -16.54 -1.83
CA GLY A 84 2.54 -15.18 -1.61
C GLY A 84 1.44 -14.23 -1.12
N PHE A 85 0.26 -14.28 -1.73
CA PHE A 85 -0.89 -13.47 -1.34
C PHE A 85 -1.35 -13.79 0.10
N LEU A 86 -1.52 -15.07 0.44
CA LEU A 86 -1.94 -15.50 1.77
C LEU A 86 -0.89 -15.19 2.84
N THR A 87 0.39 -15.42 2.54
CA THR A 87 1.50 -15.08 3.44
C THR A 87 1.58 -13.57 3.65
N GLY A 88 1.40 -12.76 2.61
CA GLY A 88 1.32 -11.31 2.72
C GLY A 88 0.14 -10.85 3.56
N GLY A 89 -1.05 -11.41 3.34
CA GLY A 89 -2.24 -11.13 4.15
C GLY A 89 -2.05 -11.51 5.62
N PHE A 90 -1.44 -12.67 5.88
CA PHE A 90 -1.09 -13.10 7.24
C PHE A 90 -0.07 -12.15 7.88
N PHE A 91 0.94 -11.72 7.13
CA PHE A 91 1.95 -10.77 7.61
C PHE A 91 1.34 -9.43 8.01
N ILE A 92 0.46 -8.86 7.17
CA ILE A 92 -0.24 -7.62 7.51
C ILE A 92 -1.17 -7.83 8.71
N ARG A 93 -1.88 -8.96 8.77
CA ARG A 93 -2.72 -9.31 9.93
C ARG A 93 -1.92 -9.42 11.23
N LEU A 94 -0.69 -9.93 11.14
CA LEU A 94 0.22 -10.02 12.28
C LEU A 94 0.69 -8.64 12.75
N ILE A 95 1.06 -7.75 11.81
CA ILE A 95 1.42 -6.36 12.13
C ILE A 95 0.23 -5.65 12.81
N ASP A 96 -0.96 -5.76 12.22
CA ASP A 96 -2.20 -5.21 12.75
C ASP A 96 -2.50 -5.70 14.18
N TYR A 97 -2.23 -6.98 14.46
CA TYR A 97 -2.41 -7.56 15.79
C TYR A 97 -1.34 -7.10 16.81
N ILE A 98 -0.10 -6.91 16.39
CA ILE A 98 1.00 -6.56 17.30
C ILE A 98 0.97 -5.06 17.63
N VAL A 99 0.76 -4.24 16.62
CA VAL A 99 1.04 -2.81 16.69
C VAL A 99 -0.19 -2.06 17.23
N PRO A 100 -0.06 -1.34 18.38
CA PRO A 100 -1.19 -0.66 19.00
C PRO A 100 -1.63 0.55 18.19
N HIS A 101 -2.82 0.53 17.60
CA HIS A 101 -3.27 1.58 16.71
C HIS A 101 -4.75 1.92 16.93
N LEU A 102 -5.15 3.13 16.51
CA LEU A 102 -6.52 3.63 16.68
C LEU A 102 -7.10 4.04 15.33
N HIS A 103 -8.23 3.42 14.96
CA HIS A 103 -9.02 3.83 13.79
C HIS A 103 -9.73 5.16 14.03
N LEU A 104 -9.88 5.98 12.98
CA LEU A 104 -10.34 7.36 13.07
C LEU A 104 -11.74 7.54 13.69
N ASP A 105 -12.62 6.53 13.58
CA ASP A 105 -13.98 6.59 14.12
C ASP A 105 -14.14 5.96 15.51
N LYS A 106 -13.08 5.34 16.05
CA LYS A 106 -13.11 4.57 17.30
C LYS A 106 -12.65 5.39 18.51
N THR A 107 -13.17 5.05 19.67
CA THR A 107 -12.78 5.69 20.95
C THR A 107 -11.49 5.07 21.48
N MET A 108 -10.72 5.78 22.34
CA MET A 108 -9.50 5.23 22.97
C MET A 108 -9.69 3.86 23.65
N LYS A 109 -10.90 3.51 24.09
CA LYS A 109 -11.20 2.18 24.63
C LYS A 109 -11.14 1.06 23.60
N GLU A 110 -11.36 1.38 22.32
CA GLU A 110 -11.47 0.46 21.19
C GLU A 110 -10.20 0.38 20.33
N ALA A 111 -9.11 1.07 20.71
CA ALA A 111 -7.82 0.92 20.02
C ALA A 111 -7.37 -0.55 20.01
N GLU A 112 -6.94 -1.02 18.84
CA GLU A 112 -6.52 -2.39 18.52
C GLU A 112 -5.03 -2.60 18.85
N GLY A 113 -4.54 -3.84 18.75
CA GLY A 113 -3.16 -4.22 19.09
C GLY A 113 -2.91 -4.56 20.57
N ILE A 114 -1.65 -4.80 20.94
CA ILE A 114 -1.29 -5.28 22.29
C ILE A 114 -1.62 -4.25 23.38
N ALA A 115 -2.59 -4.57 24.23
CA ALA A 115 -3.14 -3.69 25.26
C ALA A 115 -2.10 -3.13 26.26
N LYS A 116 -0.99 -3.85 26.50
CA LYS A 116 0.09 -3.41 27.39
C LYS A 116 0.85 -2.19 26.86
N LEU A 117 0.96 -2.05 25.53
CA LEU A 117 1.62 -0.92 24.86
C LEU A 117 0.68 0.29 24.74
N LYS A 118 -0.63 0.07 24.65
CA LYS A 118 -1.69 1.10 24.57
C LYS A 118 -1.70 2.09 25.74
N LYS A 119 -1.46 1.61 26.97
CA LYS A 119 -1.51 2.44 28.19
C LYS A 119 -0.48 3.58 28.25
N LYS A 120 0.53 3.57 27.38
CA LYS A 120 1.60 4.57 27.34
C LYS A 120 1.54 5.53 26.14
N LEU A 121 0.62 5.33 25.20
CA LEU A 121 0.61 6.06 23.93
C LEU A 121 -0.52 7.09 23.86
N SER A 122 -0.20 8.26 23.29
CA SER A 122 -1.18 9.32 23.03
C SER A 122 -2.10 8.96 21.86
N LYS A 123 -3.29 9.58 21.78
CA LYS A 123 -4.22 9.41 20.64
C LYS A 123 -3.53 9.72 19.31
N SER A 124 -2.73 10.78 19.26
CA SER A 124 -1.99 11.18 18.06
C SER A 124 -0.95 10.14 17.65
N THR A 125 -0.27 9.51 18.62
CA THR A 125 0.70 8.43 18.34
C THR A 125 0.00 7.19 17.81
N LEU A 126 -1.15 6.82 18.38
CA LEU A 126 -1.93 5.67 17.92
C LEU A 126 -2.46 5.89 16.49
N LEU A 127 -2.86 7.13 16.16
CA LEU A 127 -3.31 7.48 14.81
C LEU A 127 -2.15 7.51 13.81
N PHE A 128 -1.01 8.09 14.18
CA PHE A 128 0.22 8.05 13.37
C PHE A 128 0.62 6.61 13.06
N LEU A 129 0.52 5.73 14.05
CA LEU A 129 0.88 4.33 13.89
C LEU A 129 -0.13 3.58 13.03
N ALA A 130 -1.43 3.89 13.14
CA ALA A 130 -2.46 3.37 12.24
C ALA A 130 -2.13 3.72 10.78
N ILE A 131 -1.88 5.00 10.49
CA ILE A 131 -1.54 5.48 9.15
C ILE A 131 -0.27 4.78 8.65
N THR A 132 0.78 4.71 9.47
CA THR A 132 2.05 4.08 9.12
C THR A 132 1.87 2.63 8.67
N ILE A 133 1.09 1.83 9.39
CA ILE A 133 0.85 0.41 9.04
C ILE A 133 0.14 0.29 7.69
N HIS A 134 -0.78 1.21 7.36
CA HIS A 134 -1.52 1.19 6.11
C HIS A 134 -0.67 1.66 4.92
N ASN A 135 0.27 2.57 5.13
CA ASN A 135 1.18 3.04 4.08
C ASN A 135 2.34 2.07 3.78
N ILE A 136 2.67 1.14 4.68
CA ILE A 136 3.71 0.12 4.44
C ILE A 136 3.37 -0.76 3.23
N PRO A 137 2.16 -1.38 3.12
CA PRO A 137 1.76 -2.14 1.93
C PRO A 137 1.87 -1.35 0.62
N GLU A 138 1.48 -0.08 0.62
CA GLU A 138 1.55 0.79 -0.56
C GLU A 138 2.99 1.03 -1.00
N GLY A 139 3.88 1.36 -0.05
CA GLY A 139 5.31 1.54 -0.34
C GLY A 139 5.97 0.26 -0.84
N LEU A 140 5.61 -0.89 -0.26
CA LEU A 140 6.10 -2.19 -0.69
C LEU A 140 5.63 -2.54 -2.10
N ALA A 141 4.37 -2.26 -2.45
CA ALA A 141 3.84 -2.48 -3.78
C ALA A 141 4.61 -1.68 -4.86
N ILE A 142 4.92 -0.42 -4.59
CA ILE A 142 5.75 0.42 -5.47
C ILE A 142 7.14 -0.20 -5.64
N GLY A 143 7.77 -0.60 -4.53
CA GLY A 143 9.10 -1.23 -4.55
C GLY A 143 9.13 -2.53 -5.37
N VAL A 144 8.12 -3.39 -5.21
CA VAL A 144 7.99 -4.65 -5.97
C VAL A 144 7.74 -4.37 -7.45
N ALA A 145 6.87 -3.41 -7.79
CA ALA A 145 6.57 -3.07 -9.19
C ALA A 145 7.82 -2.60 -9.95
N PHE A 146 8.61 -1.68 -9.38
CA PHE A 146 9.87 -1.24 -9.99
C PHE A 146 10.97 -2.29 -9.90
N GLY A 147 11.00 -3.11 -8.85
CA GLY A 147 11.94 -4.23 -8.72
C GLY A 147 11.73 -5.31 -9.78
N ALA A 148 10.48 -5.57 -10.18
CA ALA A 148 10.16 -6.52 -11.25
C ALA A 148 10.66 -6.08 -12.64
N LEU A 149 11.02 -4.81 -12.82
CA LEU A 149 11.61 -4.31 -14.06
C LEU A 149 13.08 -4.72 -14.23
N THR A 150 13.81 -5.01 -13.14
CA THR A 150 15.23 -5.42 -13.22
C THR A 150 15.42 -6.90 -13.49
N SER A 151 14.45 -7.75 -13.17
CA SER A 151 14.57 -9.21 -13.27
C SER A 151 14.56 -9.74 -14.71
N ASN A 152 14.56 -8.87 -15.72
CA ASN A 152 14.84 -9.19 -17.13
C ASN A 152 14.02 -10.36 -17.70
N ILE A 153 12.74 -10.46 -17.32
CA ILE A 153 11.77 -11.25 -18.07
C ILE A 153 11.28 -10.34 -19.19
N ALA A 154 11.95 -10.42 -20.34
CA ALA A 154 11.88 -9.56 -21.53
C ALA A 154 10.50 -9.48 -22.24
N SER A 155 9.40 -9.75 -21.54
CA SER A 155 8.04 -9.77 -22.10
C SER A 155 6.98 -9.11 -21.22
N VAL A 156 7.33 -8.56 -20.06
CA VAL A 156 6.39 -7.72 -19.32
C VAL A 156 6.57 -6.28 -19.76
N ASP A 157 5.79 -5.93 -20.78
CA ASP A 157 5.72 -4.58 -21.31
C ASP A 157 5.49 -3.54 -20.19
N VAL A 158 6.24 -2.44 -20.29
CA VAL A 158 6.04 -1.20 -19.53
C VAL A 158 4.60 -0.66 -19.66
N SER A 159 3.81 -1.18 -20.60
CA SER A 159 2.38 -0.85 -20.81
C SER A 159 1.51 -1.14 -19.58
N ILE A 160 1.88 -2.10 -18.72
CA ILE A 160 1.11 -2.42 -17.50
C ILE A 160 1.18 -1.29 -16.45
N MET A 161 2.21 -0.45 -16.49
CA MET A 161 2.35 0.71 -15.59
C MET A 161 1.73 2.01 -16.14
N SER A 162 1.16 1.97 -17.36
CA SER A 162 0.56 3.14 -18.02
C SER A 162 -0.95 3.28 -17.82
N ALA A 163 -1.56 2.39 -17.04
CA ALA A 163 -2.99 2.39 -16.71
C ALA A 163 -3.25 2.99 -15.32
#